data_AF-G8X4S6-F1
#
_entry.id   AF-G8X4S6-F1
#
_cell.length_a   1.000
_cell.length_b   1.000
_cell.length_c   1.000
_cell.angle_alpha   90.00
_cell.angle_beta   90.00
_cell.angle_gamma   90.00
#
_symmetry.space_group_name_H-M   'P 1'
#
loop_
_entity.id
_entity.type
_entity.pdbx_description
1 polymer ?
#
loop_
_entity_poly.entity_id
_entity_poly.type
_entity_poly.pdbx_seq_one_letter_code
_entity_poly.pdbx_strand_id
1 'polypeptide(L)'
;MKKIFPIYVRIPVFFAMFFIAMEFFIDSGDRPAFIKYPILNVILLIFLLILVAVELVLNATDKVLDTLLTDEQRKAKELEDNLPFTETQFFKGILQKLTRSRKVEEENELIMNHNYDGIQELDNVLPPWWVYLFYGTIAFAFIYLVRFHMLGHDDQTAEFEKEMAIAKVQVEEYKKTAPDLMDKETVTLLTDAESINAGKAIFQTNCIGLS
;
A
#
# COMPACT_ATOMS: atom_id res chain seq x y z
N MET A 1 21.46 20.37 -2.71
CA MET A 1 20.54 19.58 -3.59
C MET A 1 19.11 19.94 -3.23
N LYS A 2 18.17 20.05 -4.19
CA LYS A 2 16.77 20.38 -3.87
C LYS A 2 16.20 19.35 -2.91
N LYS A 3 15.92 19.76 -1.67
CA LYS A 3 15.34 18.90 -0.63
C LYS A 3 13.85 18.77 -0.93
N ILE A 4 13.46 17.67 -1.56
CA ILE A 4 12.07 17.39 -1.98
C ILE A 4 11.12 17.44 -0.78
N PHE A 5 11.60 17.05 0.40
CA PHE A 5 10.84 17.06 1.64
C PHE A 5 11.57 17.86 2.72
N PRO A 6 10.85 18.63 3.57
CA PRO A 6 11.46 19.36 4.66
C PRO A 6 12.04 18.41 5.72
N ILE A 7 13.00 18.91 6.51
CA ILE A 7 13.73 18.11 7.53
C ILE A 7 12.77 17.46 8.53
N TYR A 8 11.76 18.21 8.98
CA TYR A 8 10.74 17.75 9.93
C TYR A 8 9.79 16.69 9.34
N VAL A 9 9.83 16.43 8.03
CA VAL A 9 9.12 15.30 7.40
C VAL A 9 10.08 14.14 7.14
N ARG A 10 11.29 14.41 6.62
CA ARG A 10 12.24 13.34 6.25
C ARG A 10 12.66 12.48 7.44
N ILE A 11 13.08 13.11 8.55
CA ILE A 11 13.58 12.36 9.71
C ILE A 11 12.48 11.45 10.28
N PRO A 12 11.24 11.94 10.55
CA PRO A 12 10.17 11.06 11.01
C PRO A 12 9.80 9.96 10.03
N VAL A 13 9.79 10.23 8.71
CA VAL A 13 9.44 9.22 7.70
C VAL A 13 10.47 8.09 7.66
N PHE A 14 11.77 8.42 7.61
CA PHE A 14 12.81 7.39 7.61
C PHE A 14 12.87 6.62 8.94
N PHE A 15 12.67 7.32 10.06
CA PHE A 15 12.57 6.68 11.37
C PHE A 15 11.37 5.74 11.46
N ALA A 16 10.19 6.18 11.02
CA ALA A 16 8.97 5.37 11.00
C ALA A 16 9.11 4.14 10.08
N MET A 17 9.71 4.31 8.90
CA MET A 17 9.98 3.20 7.98
C MET A 17 10.89 2.15 8.61
N PHE A 18 11.97 2.58 9.27
CA PHE A 18 12.88 1.68 9.98
C PHE A 18 12.21 1.01 11.18
N PHE A 19 11.40 1.76 11.94
CA PHE A 19 10.62 1.23 13.06
C PHE A 19 9.65 0.14 12.62
N ILE A 20 8.88 0.39 11.55
CA ILE A 20 7.94 -0.59 10.99
C ILE A 20 8.68 -1.82 10.48
N ALA A 21 9.82 -1.64 9.79
CA ALA A 21 10.64 -2.76 9.34
C ALA A 21 11.14 -3.62 10.52
N MET A 22 11.64 -3.00 11.58
CA MET A 22 12.09 -3.70 12.78
C MET A 22 10.95 -4.48 13.44
N GLU A 23 9.75 -3.91 13.51
CA GLU A 23 8.57 -4.59 14.05
C GLU A 23 8.13 -5.77 13.17
N PHE A 24 8.22 -5.63 11.85
CA PHE A 24 7.83 -6.66 10.90
C PHE A 24 8.81 -7.85 10.86
N PHE A 25 10.12 -7.58 10.96
CA PHE A 25 11.14 -8.62 10.85
C PHE A 25 11.49 -9.31 12.17
N ILE A 26 11.14 -8.73 13.32
CA ILE A 26 11.45 -9.30 14.64
C ILE A 26 10.21 -10.01 15.17
N ASP A 27 10.28 -11.35 15.23
CA ASP A 27 9.21 -12.17 15.80
C ASP A 27 9.07 -11.94 17.30
N SER A 28 8.02 -11.19 17.66
CA SER A 28 7.75 -10.77 19.01
C SER A 28 6.53 -11.47 19.63
N GLY A 29 5.83 -12.33 18.87
CA GLY A 29 4.62 -13.02 19.33
C GLY A 29 3.48 -12.03 19.64
N ASP A 30 2.88 -12.14 20.83
CA ASP A 30 1.68 -11.37 21.20
C ASP A 30 1.95 -9.92 21.64
N ARG A 31 3.21 -9.49 21.69
CA ARG A 31 3.59 -8.15 22.19
C ARG A 31 4.52 -7.47 21.21
N PRO A 32 4.41 -6.15 21.03
CA PRO A 32 5.31 -5.43 20.13
C PRO A 32 6.79 -5.65 20.45
N ALA A 33 7.61 -5.75 19.41
CA ALA A 33 9.03 -6.09 19.53
C ALA A 33 9.77 -5.12 20.44
N PHE A 34 9.47 -3.82 20.35
CA PHE A 34 10.10 -2.77 21.17
C PHE A 34 9.82 -2.89 22.68
N ILE A 35 8.74 -3.58 23.07
CA ILE A 35 8.41 -3.85 24.49
C ILE A 35 9.07 -5.14 24.94
N LYS A 36 9.01 -6.20 24.12
CA LYS A 36 9.57 -7.51 24.45
C LYS A 36 11.10 -7.48 24.53
N TYR A 37 11.74 -6.69 23.67
CA TYR A 37 13.20 -6.59 23.56
C TYR A 37 13.65 -5.15 23.86
N PRO A 38 13.99 -4.80 25.12
CA PRO A 38 14.40 -3.45 25.50
C PRO A 38 15.63 -2.91 24.75
N ILE A 39 16.48 -3.81 24.25
CA ILE A 39 17.64 -3.47 23.42
C ILE A 39 17.25 -2.74 22.13
N LEU A 40 16.05 -3.00 21.60
CA LEU A 40 15.58 -2.35 20.38
C LEU A 40 15.38 -0.85 20.58
N ASN A 41 14.97 -0.41 21.77
CA ASN A 41 14.84 1.02 22.07
C ASN A 41 16.20 1.74 22.01
N VAL A 42 17.28 1.06 22.43
CA VAL A 42 18.65 1.59 22.32
C VAL A 42 19.08 1.68 20.86
N ILE A 43 18.81 0.65 20.06
CA ILE A 43 19.11 0.64 18.61
C ILE A 43 18.34 1.74 17.88
N LEU A 44 17.05 1.90 18.17
CA LEU A 44 16.21 2.96 17.59
C LEU A 44 16.73 4.35 17.99
N LEU A 45 17.16 4.55 19.23
CA LEU A 45 17.76 5.81 19.67
C LEU A 45 19.06 6.11 18.92
N ILE A 46 19.96 5.12 18.79
CA ILE A 46 21.22 5.27 18.04
C ILE A 46 20.92 5.61 16.57
N PHE A 47 19.97 4.90 15.96
CA PHE A 47 19.55 5.16 14.58
C PHE A 47 19.01 6.58 14.40
N LEU A 48 18.17 7.06 15.33
CA LEU A 48 17.67 8.43 15.33
C LEU A 48 18.82 9.45 15.43
N LEU A 49 19.78 9.23 16.34
CA LEU A 49 20.95 10.11 16.47
C LEU A 49 21.79 10.15 15.19
N ILE A 50 21.96 9.00 14.52
CA ILE A 50 22.66 8.93 13.23
C ILE A 50 21.90 9.73 12.17
N LEU A 51 20.57 9.58 12.06
CA LEU A 51 19.76 10.35 11.11
C LEU A 51 19.90 11.86 11.32
N VAL A 52 19.86 12.31 12.58
CA VAL A 52 20.05 13.72 12.94
C VAL A 52 21.46 14.20 12.59
N ALA A 53 22.49 13.40 12.90
CA ALA A 53 23.88 13.73 12.58
C ALA A 53 24.12 13.86 11.08
N VAL A 54 23.58 12.93 10.28
CA VAL A 54 23.67 12.97 8.81
C VAL A 54 23.01 14.23 8.28
N GLU A 55 21.81 14.59 8.76
CA GLU A 55 21.12 15.79 8.27
C GLU A 55 21.84 17.09 8.68
N LEU A 56 22.49 17.12 9.84
CA LEU A 56 23.33 18.24 10.27
C LEU A 56 24.52 18.41 9.31
N VAL A 57 25.21 17.31 8.99
CA VAL A 57 26.32 17.33 8.01
C VAL A 57 25.82 17.80 6.66
N LEU A 58 24.70 17.27 6.15
CA LEU A 58 24.13 17.69 4.87
C LEU A 58 23.76 19.19 4.86
N ASN A 59 23.16 19.70 5.93
CA ASN A 59 22.87 21.14 6.08
C ASN A 59 24.15 21.99 6.07
N ALA A 60 25.20 21.54 6.76
CA ALA A 60 26.49 22.22 6.75
C ALA A 60 27.12 22.20 5.36
N THR A 61 27.05 21.06 4.65
CA THR A 61 27.52 20.94 3.27
C THR A 61 26.76 21.85 2.33
N ASP A 62 25.42 21.91 2.42
CA ASP A 62 24.62 22.82 1.58
C ASP A 62 25.01 24.29 1.82
N LYS A 63 25.22 24.68 3.09
CA LYS A 63 25.65 26.04 3.44
C LYS A 63 27.04 26.39 2.89
N VAL A 64 27.98 25.44 2.98
CA VAL A 64 29.32 25.60 2.40
C VAL A 64 29.22 25.65 0.87
N LEU A 65 28.43 24.78 0.26
CA LEU A 65 28.22 24.79 -1.19
C LEU A 65 27.67 26.15 -1.65
N ASP A 66 26.69 26.71 -0.94
CA ASP A 66 26.11 28.01 -1.27
C ASP A 66 27.13 29.16 -1.20
N THR A 67 28.11 29.07 -0.29
CA THR A 67 29.20 30.05 -0.21
C THR A 67 30.21 29.92 -1.34
N LEU A 68 30.30 28.75 -1.98
CA LEU A 68 31.22 28.47 -3.08
C LEU A 68 30.60 28.73 -4.46
N LEU A 69 29.27 28.86 -4.55
CA LEU A 69 28.57 29.14 -5.81
C LEU A 69 28.75 30.59 -6.25
N THR A 70 29.02 30.78 -7.54
CA THR A 70 29.04 32.11 -8.16
C THR A 70 27.64 32.73 -8.17
N ASP A 71 27.55 34.05 -8.38
CA ASP A 71 26.24 34.74 -8.37
C ASP A 71 25.29 34.26 -9.46
N GLU A 72 25.81 33.85 -10.63
CA GLU A 72 25.00 33.23 -11.68
C GLU A 72 24.48 31.85 -11.27
N GLN A 73 25.35 31.00 -10.69
CA GLN A 73 24.96 29.66 -10.25
C GLN A 73 23.94 29.71 -9.11
N ARG A 74 24.04 30.71 -8.23
CA ARG A 74 23.08 30.92 -7.13
C ARG A 74 21.69 31.30 -7.66
N LYS A 75 21.62 32.22 -8.63
CA LYS A 75 20.37 32.59 -9.30
C LYS A 75 19.74 31.43 -10.07
N ALA A 76 20.57 30.62 -10.75
CA ALA A 76 20.09 29.42 -11.43
C ALA A 76 19.51 28.40 -10.43
N LYS A 77 20.19 28.16 -9.30
CA LYS A 77 19.71 27.29 -8.23
C LYS A 77 18.40 27.80 -7.60
N GLU A 78 18.31 29.10 -7.31
CA GLU A 78 17.09 29.72 -6.77
C GLU A 78 15.90 29.57 -7.72
N LEU A 79 16.12 29.74 -9.03
CA LEU A 79 15.08 29.51 -10.03
C LEU A 79 14.60 28.06 -9.98
N GLU A 80 15.52 27.10 -9.96
CA GLU A 80 15.17 25.66 -9.88
C GLU A 80 14.48 25.27 -8.57
N ASP A 81 14.92 25.85 -7.44
CA ASP A 81 14.33 25.60 -6.13
C ASP A 81 12.88 26.14 -6.04
N ASN A 82 12.58 27.26 -6.69
CA ASN A 82 11.24 27.86 -6.74
C ASN A 82 10.27 27.18 -7.73
N LEU A 83 10.74 26.31 -8.62
CA LEU A 83 9.84 25.59 -9.53
C LEU A 83 8.95 24.60 -8.76
N PRO A 84 7.66 24.44 -9.14
CA PRO A 84 6.81 23.41 -8.58
C PRO A 84 7.36 22.01 -8.90
N PHE A 85 7.04 21.02 -8.07
CA PHE A 85 7.58 19.65 -8.20
C PHE A 85 7.37 19.05 -9.61
N THR A 86 6.23 19.31 -10.23
CA THR A 86 5.88 18.84 -11.58
C THR A 86 6.77 19.42 -12.67
N GLU A 87 7.33 20.61 -12.45
CA GLU A 87 8.20 21.31 -13.40
C GLU A 87 9.68 20.96 -13.21
N THR A 88 10.02 20.15 -12.19
CA THR A 88 11.41 19.78 -11.93
C THR A 88 11.98 18.93 -13.05
N GLN A 89 13.27 19.15 -13.36
CA GLN A 89 13.99 18.39 -14.39
C GLN A 89 13.98 16.89 -14.11
N PHE A 90 14.01 16.51 -12.83
CA PHE A 90 13.89 15.11 -12.42
C PHE A 90 12.53 14.51 -12.80
N PHE A 91 11.42 15.17 -12.42
CA PHE A 91 10.08 14.67 -12.72
C PHE A 91 9.81 14.64 -14.22
N LYS A 92 10.15 15.71 -14.94
CA LYS A 92 10.04 15.76 -16.41
C LYS A 92 10.87 14.68 -17.08
N GLY A 93 12.09 14.42 -16.60
CA GLY A 93 12.96 13.37 -17.12
C GLY A 93 12.38 11.98 -16.95
N ILE A 94 11.76 11.69 -15.79
CA ILE A 94 11.06 10.42 -15.55
C ILE A 94 9.82 10.33 -16.43
N LEU A 95 8.98 11.36 -16.44
CA LEU A 95 7.74 11.38 -17.21
C LEU A 95 8.03 11.19 -18.70
N GLN A 96 9.02 11.88 -19.25
CA GLN A 96 9.43 11.76 -20.65
C GLN A 96 9.96 10.36 -20.97
N LYS A 97 10.70 9.72 -20.05
CA LYS A 97 11.15 8.33 -20.24
C LYS A 97 10.00 7.33 -20.22
N LEU A 98 9.00 7.55 -19.36
CA LEU A 98 7.85 6.66 -19.22
C LEU A 98 6.83 6.82 -20.35
N THR A 99 6.63 8.05 -20.83
CA THR A 99 5.61 8.37 -21.86
C THR A 99 6.18 8.42 -23.26
N ARG A 100 7.46 8.79 -23.43
CA ARG A 100 8.09 9.07 -24.73
C ARG A 100 7.25 10.00 -25.62
N SER A 101 6.56 10.97 -25.00
CA SER A 101 5.71 11.92 -25.72
C SER A 101 6.52 12.77 -26.70
N ARG A 102 5.99 12.94 -27.91
CA ARG A 102 6.51 13.88 -28.92
C ARG A 102 6.00 15.29 -28.62
N LYS A 103 6.69 16.29 -29.19
CA LYS A 103 6.26 17.69 -29.08
C LYS A 103 5.05 17.93 -29.98
N VAL A 104 4.17 18.85 -29.59
CA VAL A 104 2.94 19.18 -30.33
C VAL A 104 3.27 19.73 -31.72
N GLU A 105 4.38 20.47 -31.85
CA GLU A 105 4.80 21.03 -33.13
C GLU A 105 5.19 19.95 -34.17
N GLU A 106 5.56 18.75 -33.71
CA GLU A 106 5.92 17.59 -34.54
C GLU A 106 4.69 16.73 -34.90
N GLU A 107 3.49 17.05 -34.42
CA GLU A 107 2.28 16.23 -34.64
C GLU A 107 1.94 16.05 -36.12
N ASN A 108 2.14 17.09 -36.94
CA ASN A 108 1.89 17.03 -38.38
C ASN A 108 2.76 15.99 -39.10
N GLU A 109 3.94 15.66 -38.56
CA GLU A 109 4.83 14.64 -39.10
C GLU A 109 4.38 13.21 -38.74
N LEU A 110 3.50 13.08 -37.76
CA LEU A 110 3.00 11.80 -37.22
C LEU A 110 1.62 11.42 -37.78
N ILE A 111 1.01 12.29 -38.59
CA ILE A 111 -0.30 12.05 -39.19
C ILE A 111 -0.21 10.89 -40.19
N MET A 112 -1.09 9.91 -40.02
CA MET A 112 -1.24 8.81 -40.96
C MET A 112 -1.95 9.26 -42.25
N ASN A 113 -1.69 8.58 -43.37
CA ASN A 113 -2.19 8.96 -44.70
C ASN A 113 -3.71 8.80 -44.89
N HIS A 114 -4.44 8.34 -43.88
CA HIS A 114 -5.88 8.14 -43.93
C HIS A 114 -6.62 9.16 -43.06
N ASN A 115 -7.74 9.64 -43.61
CA ASN A 115 -8.67 10.51 -42.92
C ASN A 115 -10.05 9.85 -42.95
N TYR A 116 -10.63 9.63 -41.77
CA TYR A 116 -11.96 9.06 -41.61
C TYR A 116 -12.86 10.12 -40.98
N ASP A 117 -13.81 10.65 -41.77
CA ASP A 117 -14.80 11.62 -41.29
C ASP A 117 -14.20 12.85 -40.58
N GLY A 118 -13.08 13.37 -41.12
CA GLY A 118 -12.37 14.51 -40.54
C GLY A 118 -11.41 14.16 -39.40
N ILE A 119 -11.41 12.91 -38.91
CA ILE A 119 -10.49 12.42 -37.88
C ILE A 119 -9.25 11.81 -38.55
N GLN A 120 -8.08 12.23 -38.08
CA GLN A 120 -6.78 11.72 -38.52
C GLN A 120 -6.08 11.05 -37.33
N GLU A 121 -5.42 9.94 -37.60
CA GLU A 121 -4.73 9.15 -36.58
C GLU A 121 -3.25 9.53 -36.51
N LEU A 122 -2.68 9.52 -35.30
CA LEU A 122 -1.26 9.77 -35.06
C LEU A 122 -0.52 8.44 -34.92
N ASP A 123 0.58 8.27 -35.66
CA ASP A 123 1.50 7.14 -35.56
C ASP A 123 2.45 7.30 -34.35
N ASN A 124 1.85 7.34 -33.16
CA ASN A 124 2.57 7.46 -31.90
C ASN A 124 3.08 6.10 -31.42
N VAL A 125 4.31 6.07 -30.90
CA VAL A 125 4.80 4.89 -30.18
C VAL A 125 4.04 4.69 -28.87
N LEU A 126 3.77 3.44 -28.52
CA LEU A 126 3.13 3.12 -27.25
C LEU A 126 4.00 3.60 -26.07
N PRO A 127 3.40 4.19 -25.02
CA PRO A 127 4.13 4.60 -23.83
C PRO A 127 4.88 3.40 -23.20
N PRO A 128 6.19 3.50 -22.94
CA PRO A 128 6.96 2.42 -22.31
C PRO A 128 6.35 1.86 -21.03
N TRP A 129 5.78 2.72 -20.17
CA TRP A 129 5.14 2.26 -18.93
C TRP A 129 3.99 1.29 -19.21
N TRP A 130 3.22 1.54 -20.28
CA TRP A 130 2.08 0.70 -20.68
C TRP A 130 2.58 -0.64 -21.23
N VAL A 131 3.63 -0.63 -22.04
CA VAL A 131 4.26 -1.85 -22.57
C VAL A 131 4.82 -2.71 -21.44
N TYR A 132 5.51 -2.09 -20.47
CA TYR A 132 6.01 -2.80 -19.29
C TYR A 132 4.89 -3.39 -18.45
N LEU A 133 3.78 -2.66 -18.25
CA LEU A 133 2.60 -3.18 -17.56
C LEU A 133 2.03 -4.40 -18.28
N PHE A 134 1.88 -4.31 -19.61
CA PHE A 134 1.37 -5.41 -20.43
C PHE A 134 2.22 -6.68 -20.25
N TYR A 135 3.55 -6.58 -20.40
CA TYR A 135 4.44 -7.73 -20.16
C TYR A 135 4.46 -8.19 -18.70
N GLY A 136 4.31 -7.26 -17.74
CA GLY A 136 4.17 -7.58 -16.33
C GLY A 136 2.95 -8.47 -16.06
N THR A 137 1.79 -8.18 -16.69
CA THR A 137 0.60 -9.03 -16.54
C THR A 137 0.80 -10.43 -17.14
N ILE A 138 1.52 -10.55 -18.25
CA ILE A 138 1.87 -11.84 -18.86
C ILE A 138 2.76 -12.66 -17.92
N ALA A 139 3.78 -12.04 -17.34
CA ALA A 139 4.68 -12.70 -16.39
C ALA A 139 3.92 -13.14 -15.12
N PHE A 140 3.05 -12.28 -14.57
CA PHE A 140 2.20 -12.63 -13.44
C PHE A 140 1.29 -13.82 -13.74
N ALA A 141 0.63 -13.82 -14.91
CA ALA A 141 -0.22 -14.94 -15.32
C ALA A 141 0.55 -16.25 -15.41
N PHE A 142 1.78 -16.24 -15.93
CA PHE A 142 2.63 -17.42 -15.98
C PHE A 142 3.00 -17.93 -14.58
N ILE A 143 3.43 -17.04 -13.68
CA ILE A 143 3.77 -17.40 -12.30
C ILE A 143 2.55 -17.97 -11.57
N TYR A 144 1.38 -17.33 -11.74
CA TYR A 144 0.12 -17.78 -11.15
C TYR A 144 -0.24 -19.19 -11.61
N LEU A 145 -0.16 -19.44 -12.92
CA LEU A 145 -0.48 -20.75 -13.50
C LEU A 145 0.46 -21.83 -12.94
N VAL A 146 1.77 -21.60 -12.94
CA VAL A 146 2.73 -22.58 -12.41
C VAL A 146 2.47 -22.83 -10.92
N ARG A 147 2.26 -21.78 -10.12
CA ARG A 147 2.07 -21.91 -8.67
C ARG A 147 0.80 -22.68 -8.33
N PHE A 148 -0.34 -22.27 -8.87
CA PHE A 148 -1.64 -22.80 -8.44
C PHE A 148 -2.09 -24.03 -9.23
N HIS A 149 -1.72 -24.15 -10.52
CA HIS A 149 -2.18 -25.27 -11.35
C HIS A 149 -1.12 -26.36 -11.59
N MET A 150 0.17 -26.08 -11.48
CA MET A 150 1.22 -27.09 -11.71
C MET A 150 1.87 -27.61 -10.43
N LEU A 151 2.17 -26.73 -9.47
CA LEU A 151 2.89 -27.09 -8.24
C LEU A 151 1.97 -27.58 -7.10
N GLY A 152 0.66 -27.68 -7.34
CA GLY A 152 -0.30 -28.26 -6.39
C GLY A 152 -0.46 -27.45 -5.10
N HIS A 153 -0.47 -26.12 -5.21
CA HIS A 153 -0.81 -25.25 -4.08
C HIS A 153 -2.27 -25.48 -3.62
N ASP A 154 -2.61 -25.04 -2.40
CA ASP A 154 -3.97 -25.11 -1.87
C ASP A 154 -4.99 -24.57 -2.88
N ASP A 155 -6.02 -25.37 -3.15
CA ASP A 155 -7.17 -24.96 -3.92
C ASP A 155 -8.23 -24.32 -3.00
N GLN A 156 -9.32 -23.86 -3.59
CA GLN A 156 -10.42 -23.24 -2.85
C GLN A 156 -10.98 -24.15 -1.75
N THR A 157 -11.00 -25.47 -1.98
CA THR A 157 -11.53 -26.44 -1.00
C THR A 157 -10.60 -26.56 0.20
N ALA A 158 -9.29 -26.69 -0.05
CA ALA A 158 -8.27 -26.78 0.98
C ALA A 158 -8.21 -25.50 1.84
N GLU A 159 -8.34 -24.32 1.22
CA GLU A 159 -8.44 -23.05 1.96
C GLU A 159 -9.69 -23.01 2.85
N PHE A 160 -10.86 -23.39 2.31
CA PHE A 160 -12.11 -23.45 3.07
C PHE A 160 -12.01 -24.40 4.28
N GLU A 161 -11.44 -25.59 4.11
CA GLU A 161 -11.29 -26.55 5.20
C GLU A 161 -10.37 -26.02 6.30
N LYS A 162 -9.29 -25.31 5.95
CA LYS A 162 -8.41 -24.65 6.91
C LYS A 162 -9.13 -23.55 7.68
N GLU A 163 -9.86 -22.69 6.99
CA GLU A 163 -10.66 -21.63 7.64
C GLU A 163 -11.71 -22.22 8.57
N MET A 164 -12.42 -23.27 8.14
CA MET A 164 -13.40 -23.97 8.97
C MET A 164 -12.76 -24.63 10.19
N ALA A 165 -11.56 -25.17 10.07
CA ALA A 165 -10.82 -25.73 11.21
C ALA A 165 -10.48 -24.63 12.23
N ILE A 166 -9.99 -23.48 11.75
CA ILE A 166 -9.69 -22.31 12.60
C ILE A 166 -10.98 -21.80 13.28
N ALA A 167 -12.06 -21.66 12.52
CA ALA A 167 -13.34 -21.19 13.04
C ALA A 167 -13.90 -22.14 14.12
N LYS A 168 -13.76 -23.46 13.95
CA LYS A 168 -14.17 -24.44 14.97
C LYS A 168 -13.41 -24.26 16.28
N VAL A 169 -12.09 -24.07 16.22
CA VAL A 169 -11.27 -23.83 17.41
C VAL A 169 -11.70 -22.53 18.12
N GLN A 170 -11.92 -21.45 17.37
CA GLN A 170 -12.40 -20.18 17.93
C GLN A 170 -13.78 -20.30 18.58
N VAL A 171 -14.70 -21.03 17.93
CA VAL A 171 -16.04 -21.30 18.49
C VAL A 171 -15.92 -22.15 19.76
N GLU A 172 -15.04 -23.14 19.81
CA GLU A 172 -14.82 -23.94 21.01
C GLU A 172 -14.21 -23.13 22.17
N GLU A 173 -13.28 -22.22 21.89
CA GLU A 173 -12.75 -21.30 22.89
C GLU A 173 -13.80 -20.31 23.40
N TYR A 174 -14.61 -19.75 22.49
CA TYR A 174 -15.74 -18.90 22.84
C TYR A 174 -16.77 -19.66 23.69
N LYS A 175 -17.08 -20.90 23.34
CA LYS A 175 -18.01 -21.76 24.10
C LYS A 175 -17.54 -22.01 25.54
N LYS A 176 -16.23 -22.09 25.80
CA LYS A 176 -15.69 -22.27 27.16
C LYS A 176 -15.85 -21.03 28.04
N THR A 177 -16.03 -19.85 27.45
CA THR A 177 -16.08 -18.57 28.15
C THR A 177 -17.48 -17.93 28.14
N ALA A 178 -18.39 -18.43 27.30
CA ALA A 178 -19.76 -17.93 27.19
C ALA A 178 -20.67 -18.47 28.31
N PRO A 179 -21.38 -17.61 29.06
CA PRO A 179 -22.17 -18.00 30.22
C PRO A 179 -23.54 -18.64 29.90
N ASP A 180 -24.00 -18.65 28.65
CA ASP A 180 -25.30 -19.23 28.29
C ASP A 180 -25.32 -19.72 26.83
N LEU A 181 -24.94 -20.99 26.63
CA LEU A 181 -25.01 -21.65 25.32
C LEU A 181 -26.34 -22.39 25.20
N MET A 182 -27.35 -21.73 24.64
CA MET A 182 -28.51 -22.44 24.10
C MET A 182 -28.05 -23.24 22.88
N ASP A 183 -28.02 -24.56 22.99
CA ASP A 183 -27.77 -25.49 21.89
C ASP A 183 -29.11 -26.05 21.38
N LYS A 184 -29.15 -26.54 20.14
CA LYS A 184 -30.36 -27.14 19.55
C LYS A 184 -30.92 -28.29 20.40
N GLU A 185 -30.08 -28.93 21.20
CA GLU A 185 -30.45 -30.02 22.10
C GLU A 185 -30.98 -29.56 23.47
N THR A 186 -30.67 -28.33 23.92
CA THR A 186 -31.16 -27.78 25.19
C THR A 186 -32.44 -26.97 25.05
N VAL A 187 -32.85 -26.65 23.81
CA VAL A 187 -34.12 -25.97 23.55
C VAL A 187 -35.27 -26.97 23.60
N THR A 188 -36.19 -26.75 24.54
CA THR A 188 -37.46 -27.50 24.61
C THR A 188 -38.50 -26.82 23.74
N LEU A 189 -39.28 -27.61 23.00
CA LEU A 189 -40.40 -27.09 22.21
C LEU A 189 -41.51 -26.64 23.15
N LEU A 190 -41.74 -25.33 23.21
CA LEU A 190 -42.87 -24.74 23.92
C LEU A 190 -44.07 -24.70 22.98
N THR A 191 -45.16 -25.39 23.36
CA THR A 191 -46.40 -25.50 22.57
C THR A 191 -47.57 -24.78 23.22
N ASP A 192 -47.37 -24.17 24.38
CA ASP A 192 -48.41 -23.41 25.07
C ASP A 192 -48.69 -22.09 24.35
N ALA A 193 -49.97 -21.71 24.36
CA ALA A 193 -50.45 -20.53 23.63
C ALA A 193 -49.82 -19.21 24.12
N GLU A 194 -49.39 -19.16 25.38
CA GLU A 194 -48.75 -17.98 25.97
C GLU A 194 -47.34 -17.79 25.42
N SER A 195 -46.51 -18.83 25.45
CA SER A 195 -45.14 -18.80 24.90
C SER A 195 -45.11 -18.59 23.39
N ILE A 196 -46.07 -19.15 22.64
CA ILE A 196 -46.19 -18.92 21.20
C ILE A 196 -46.52 -17.46 20.90
N ASN A 197 -47.43 -16.84 21.65
CA ASN A 197 -47.78 -15.43 21.46
C ASN A 197 -46.62 -14.49 21.83
N ALA A 198 -45.87 -14.79 22.89
CA ALA A 198 -44.66 -14.06 23.25
C ALA A 198 -43.56 -14.21 22.17
N GLY A 199 -43.32 -15.44 21.69
CA GLY A 199 -42.38 -15.72 20.60
C GLY A 199 -42.74 -14.99 19.31
N LYS A 200 -44.03 -14.92 18.97
CA LYS A 200 -44.54 -14.15 17.82
C LYS A 200 -44.19 -12.67 17.95
N ALA A 201 -44.40 -12.05 19.11
CA ALA A 201 -44.09 -10.63 19.32
C ALA A 201 -42.57 -10.35 19.18
N ILE A 202 -41.73 -11.23 19.73
CA ILE A 202 -40.26 -11.13 19.61
C ILE A 202 -39.82 -11.30 18.15
N PHE A 203 -40.36 -12.30 17.44
CA PHE A 203 -40.08 -12.54 16.03
C PHE A 203 -40.49 -11.36 15.15
N GLN A 204 -41.68 -10.79 15.39
CA GLN A 204 -42.15 -9.63 14.64
C GLN A 204 -41.27 -8.39 14.86
N THR A 205 -40.69 -8.24 16.05
CA THR A 205 -39.84 -7.09 16.37
C THR A 205 -38.43 -7.24 15.80
N ASN A 206 -37.85 -8.43 15.87
CA ASN A 206 -36.42 -8.62 15.65
C ASN A 206 -36.07 -9.38 14.36
N CYS A 207 -37.02 -10.13 13.77
CA CYS A 207 -36.71 -11.10 12.69
C CYS A 207 -37.46 -10.84 11.38
N ILE A 208 -38.43 -9.93 11.34
CA ILE A 208 -39.19 -9.60 10.12
C ILE A 208 -38.31 -9.06 8.98
N GLY A 209 -37.16 -8.46 9.27
CA GLY A 209 -36.26 -7.92 8.23
C GLY A 209 -35.34 -8.94 7.57
N LEU A 210 -35.30 -10.19 8.05
CA LEU A 210 -34.36 -11.25 7.65
C LEU A 210 -35.05 -12.57 7.25
N SER A 211 -36.39 -12.60 7.19
CA SER A 211 -37.19 -13.75 6.79
C SER A 211 -38.02 -13.49 5.53
#